data_AF-A0A8J4TB31-F1
#
_entry.id   AF-A0A8J4TB31-F1
#
_cell.length_a   1.000
_cell.length_b   1.000
_cell.length_c   1.000
_cell.angle_alpha   90.00
_cell.angle_beta   90.00
_cell.angle_gamma   90.00
#
_symmetry.space_group_name_H-M   'P 1'
#
loop_
_entity.id
_entity.type
_entity.pdbx_description
1 polymer ?
#
loop_
_entity_poly.entity_id
_entity_poly.type
_entity_poly.pdbx_seq_one_letter_code
_entity_poly.pdbx_strand_id
1 'polypeptide(L)' 'MERLHTNSIRHNLSLHSRFVRVQNEGTGKSSWWMLNPEGGKNGKSPRRRAASMDNNSKFTKSRGRAAKKK' A
#
# COMPACT_ATOMS: atom_id res chain seq x y z
N MET A 1 -1.86 1.53 -22.35
CA MET A 1 -3.13 2.26 -22.23
C MET A 1 -3.56 2.28 -20.76
N GLU A 2 -3.11 3.24 -19.96
CA GLU A 2 -3.35 3.24 -18.48
C GLU A 2 -3.88 4.59 -17.96
N ARG A 3 -4.17 5.56 -18.84
CA ARG A 3 -4.40 6.96 -18.44
C ARG A 3 -5.85 7.40 -18.27
N LEU A 4 -6.85 6.60 -18.64
CA LEU A 4 -8.24 7.06 -18.67
C LEU A 4 -8.95 7.03 -17.30
N HIS A 5 -8.70 6.00 -16.48
CA HIS A 5 -9.39 5.86 -15.18
C HIS A 5 -8.96 6.89 -14.12
N THR A 6 -7.71 7.34 -14.17
CA THR A 6 -7.20 8.32 -13.19
C THR A 6 -7.74 9.72 -13.43
N ASN A 7 -8.27 10.02 -14.62
CA ASN A 7 -8.79 11.34 -14.96
C ASN A 7 -10.18 11.55 -14.32
N SER A 8 -11.07 10.55 -14.42
CA SER A 8 -12.40 10.63 -13.81
C SER A 8 -12.34 10.69 -12.28
N ILE A 9 -11.45 9.92 -11.65
CA ILE A 9 -11.25 9.99 -10.20
C ILE A 9 -10.75 11.38 -9.79
N ARG A 10 -9.74 11.92 -10.49
CA ARG A 10 -9.23 13.28 -10.22
C ARG A 10 -10.30 14.35 -10.41
N HIS A 11 -11.13 14.22 -11.44
CA HIS A 11 -12.26 15.12 -11.67
C HIS A 11 -13.22 15.12 -10.48
N ASN A 12 -13.62 13.95 -9.99
CA ASN A 12 -14.52 13.83 -8.84
C ASN A 12 -13.93 14.42 -7.55
N LEU A 13 -12.63 14.17 -7.31
CA LEU A 13 -11.92 14.69 -6.12
C LEU A 13 -11.83 16.22 -6.12
N SER A 14 -11.74 16.85 -7.30
CA SER A 14 -11.75 18.30 -7.43
C SER A 14 -13.16 18.90 -7.47
N LEU A 15 -14.17 18.16 -7.94
CA LEU A 15 -15.55 18.64 -8.09
C LEU A 15 -16.31 18.78 -6.75
N HIS A 16 -16.08 17.85 -5.81
CA HIS A 16 -16.87 17.79 -4.57
C HIS A 16 -16.06 18.22 -3.34
N SER A 17 -16.59 19.19 -2.59
CA SER A 17 -16.03 19.66 -1.29
C SER A 17 -16.01 18.61 -0.18
N ARG A 18 -16.62 17.44 -0.42
CA ARG A 18 -16.55 16.28 0.48
C ARG A 18 -15.16 15.67 0.54
N PHE A 19 -14.28 15.96 -0.41
CA PHE A 19 -12.91 15.46 -0.43
C PHE A 19 -11.91 16.57 -0.12
N VAL A 20 -10.93 16.28 0.73
CA VAL A 20 -9.84 17.19 1.06
C VAL A 20 -8.51 16.54 0.74
N ARG A 21 -7.63 17.30 0.10
CA ARG A 21 -6.27 16.86 -0.21
C ARG A 21 -5.37 17.13 1.00
N VAL A 22 -4.66 16.11 1.44
CA VAL A 22 -3.73 16.20 2.57
C VAL A 22 -2.30 16.01 2.07
N GLN A 23 -1.46 16.96 2.43
CA GLN A 23 -0.05 16.95 2.03
C GLN A 23 0.70 15.84 2.77
N ASN A 24 1.57 15.15 2.05
CA ASN A 24 2.47 14.17 2.64
C ASN A 24 3.68 14.89 3.23
N GLU A 25 4.24 14.38 4.33
CA GLU A 25 5.32 15.01 5.10
C GLU A 25 6.68 15.00 4.36
N GLY A 26 6.81 14.26 3.26
CA GLY A 26 8.05 14.19 2.47
C GLY A 26 7.95 14.87 1.11
N THR A 27 8.99 15.63 0.76
CA THR A 27 9.17 16.22 -0.58
C THR A 27 9.19 15.12 -1.64
N GLY A 28 8.41 15.27 -2.71
CA GLY A 28 8.32 14.30 -3.81
C GLY A 28 7.39 13.10 -3.54
N LYS A 29 6.70 13.03 -2.40
CA LYS A 29 5.68 12.00 -2.13
C LYS A 29 4.29 12.49 -2.52
N SER A 30 3.44 11.56 -3.00
CA SER A 30 2.06 11.88 -3.35
C SER A 30 1.26 12.29 -2.12
N SER A 31 0.41 13.31 -2.31
CA SER A 31 -0.67 13.64 -1.37
C SER A 31 -1.70 12.51 -1.32
N TRP A 32 -2.44 12.46 -0.21
CA TRP A 32 -3.55 11.53 -0.01
C TRP A 32 -4.86 12.32 0.12
N TRP A 33 -5.99 11.69 -0.16
CA TRP A 33 -7.31 12.31 -0.08
C TRP A 33 -8.07 11.74 1.12
N MET A 34 -8.72 12.62 1.87
CA MET A 34 -9.61 12.25 2.97
C MET A 34 -11.02 12.79 2.73
N LEU A 35 -11.98 12.27 3.50
CA LEU A 35 -13.31 12.87 3.60
C LEU A 35 -13.26 14.09 4.51
N ASN A 36 -14.01 15.14 4.13
CA ASN A 36 -14.19 16.31 4.96
C ASN A 36 -14.96 15.94 6.24
N PRO A 37 -14.43 16.22 7.44
CA PRO A 37 -15.07 15.85 8.72
C PRO A 37 -16.46 16.48 8.91
N GLU A 38 -16.72 17.66 8.33
CA GLU A 38 -17.99 18.38 8.46
C GLU A 38 -19.16 17.67 7.75
N GLY A 39 -18.88 16.78 6.79
CA GLY A 39 -19.89 16.13 5.94
C GLY A 39 -20.00 14.62 6.11
N GLY A 40 -19.36 14.02 7.13
CA GLY A 40 -19.13 12.58 7.22
C GLY A 40 -19.68 11.90 8.47
N LYS A 41 -20.20 10.68 8.30
CA LYS A 41 -20.60 9.77 9.39
C LYS A 41 -19.36 9.24 10.13
N ASN A 42 -19.34 9.38 11.44
CA ASN A 42 -18.23 9.06 12.34
C ASN A 42 -18.15 7.54 12.62
N GLY A 43 -17.86 6.73 11.60
CA GLY A 43 -17.70 5.28 11.76
C GLY A 43 -16.24 4.87 11.86
N LYS A 44 -15.76 4.43 13.03
CA LYS A 44 -14.43 3.80 13.14
C LYS A 44 -14.49 2.39 12.54
N SER A 45 -13.74 2.14 11.47
CA SER A 45 -13.61 0.79 10.91
C SER A 45 -12.65 -0.07 11.76
N PRO A 46 -13.00 -1.32 12.12
CA PRO A 46 -12.11 -2.21 12.86
C PRO A 46 -10.77 -2.42 12.15
N ARG A 47 -9.65 -2.25 12.87
CA ARG A 47 -8.31 -2.50 12.33
C ARG A 47 -7.94 -3.99 12.48
N ARG A 48 -7.64 -4.66 11.37
CA ARG A 48 -7.06 -6.01 11.38
C ARG A 48 -5.54 -5.93 11.50
N ARG A 49 -4.91 -6.96 12.09
CA ARG A 49 -3.44 -7.11 12.07
C ARG A 49 -2.98 -7.46 10.66
N ALA A 50 -1.88 -6.86 10.23
CA ALA A 50 -1.21 -7.21 8.99
C ALA A 50 -0.48 -8.56 9.14
N ALA A 51 -0.30 -9.28 8.03
CA ALA A 51 0.48 -10.51 8.02
C ALA A 51 1.97 -10.21 8.28
N SER A 52 2.60 -11.04 9.11
CA SER A 52 4.06 -11.04 9.28
C SER A 52 4.72 -11.60 8.03
N MET A 53 5.90 -11.10 7.69
CA MET A 53 6.66 -11.60 6.54
C MET A 53 7.16 -13.01 6.84
N ASP A 54 6.76 -14.00 6.04
CA ASP A 54 7.26 -15.38 6.16
C ASP A 54 8.70 -15.43 5.63
N ASN A 55 9.67 -15.59 6.54
CA ASN A 55 11.08 -15.77 6.19
C ASN A 55 11.30 -17.16 5.57
N ASN A 56 11.11 -17.30 4.26
CA ASN A 56 11.61 -18.48 3.55
C ASN A 56 13.07 -18.24 3.10
N SER A 57 13.99 -18.13 4.06
CA SER A 57 15.39 -18.39 3.74
C SER A 57 15.55 -19.90 3.58
N LYS A 58 15.36 -20.41 2.36
CA LYS A 58 15.81 -21.77 2.01
C LYS A 58 17.31 -21.80 2.25
N PHE A 59 17.74 -22.36 3.37
CA PHE A 59 19.13 -22.71 3.60
C PHE A 59 19.58 -23.61 2.43
N THR A 60 20.55 -23.13 1.64
CA THR A 60 21.27 -23.99 0.70
C THR A 60 22.09 -24.98 1.53
N LYS A 61 21.50 -26.14 1.82
CA LYS A 61 22.22 -27.23 2.51
C LYS A 61 23.14 -27.92 1.51
N SER A 62 24.29 -27.31 1.20
CA SER A 62 25.39 -28.02 0.52
C SER A 62 26.20 -28.80 1.55
N ARG A 63 25.94 -30.10 1.66
CA ARG A 63 26.88 -31.03 2.30
C ARG A 63 26.70 -32.45 1.75
N GLY A 64 27.14 -32.66 0.50
CA GLY A 64 27.40 -33.99 -0.04
C GLY A 64 28.81 -34.41 0.35
N ARG A 65 28.94 -35.48 1.15
CA ARG A 65 30.24 -36.09 1.48
C ARG A 65 30.90 -36.63 0.20
N ALA A 66 32.18 -36.32 -0.01
CA ALA A 66 32.99 -37.01 -1.01
C ALA A 66 33.12 -38.49 -0.64
N ALA A 67 32.67 -39.39 -1.51
CA ALA A 67 32.94 -40.81 -1.40
C ALA A 67 34.22 -41.13 -2.20
N LYS A 68 35.26 -41.62 -1.51
CA LYS A 68 36.38 -42.32 -2.15
C LYS A 68 35.94 -43.74 -2.54
N LYS A 69 36.18 -44.14 -3.80
CA LYS A 69 36.28 -45.53 -4.30
C LYS A 69 36.89 -45.46 -5.71
N LYS A 70 37.78 -46.32 -6.19
CA LYS A 70 38.48 -47.52 -5.70
C LYS A 70 39.89 -47.44 -6.30
#